data_AF-A0A9Q4DKD7-F1
#
_entry.id   AF-A0A9Q4DKD7-F1
#
_cell.length_a   1.000
_cell.length_b   1.000
_cell.length_c   1.000
_cell.angle_alpha   90.00
_cell.angle_beta   90.00
_cell.angle_gamma   90.00
#
_symmetry.space_group_name_H-M   'P 1'
#
loop_
_entity.id
_entity.type
_entity.pdbx_description
1 polymer ?
#
loop_
_entity_poly.entity_id
_entity_poly.type
_entity_poly.pdbx_seq_one_letter_code
_entity_poly.pdbx_strand_id
1 'polypeptide(L)'
;ALSTAAGLLLAISSAVSHDLIKGAINPNISEKNELLAARASMSVAIIVATYLGANPPGFAAQVVALAFGIAAASLFPALMMGIFSKRVNN
;
A
#
# COMPACT_ATOMS: atom_id res chain seq x y z
N ALA A 1 12.42 6.46 12.17
CA ALA A 1 11.18 5.67 12.05
C ALA A 1 9.97 6.50 11.61
N LEU A 2 9.77 7.73 12.13
CA LEU A 2 8.60 8.54 11.77
C LEU A 2 8.51 8.86 10.25
N SER A 3 9.63 9.23 9.62
CA SER A 3 9.68 9.55 8.19
C SER A 3 9.45 8.32 7.29
N THR A 4 9.94 7.14 7.69
CA THR A 4 9.69 5.89 6.97
C THR A 4 8.23 5.46 7.08
N ALA A 5 7.60 5.61 8.25
CA ALA A 5 6.18 5.35 8.43
C ALA A 5 5.31 6.34 7.62
N ALA A 6 5.66 7.63 7.62
CA ALA A 6 4.96 8.65 6.85
C ALA A 6 5.04 8.40 5.34
N GLY A 7 6.23 8.02 4.82
CA GLY A 7 6.41 7.68 3.41
C GLY A 7 5.58 6.47 2.98
N LEU A 8 5.51 5.42 3.83
CA LEU A 8 4.70 4.24 3.57
C LEU A 8 3.20 4.54 3.60
N LEU A 9 2.73 5.34 4.56
CA LEU A 9 1.32 5.76 4.62
C LEU A 9 0.91 6.58 3.39
N LEU A 10 1.80 7.46 2.91
CA LEU A 10 1.55 8.23 1.69
C LEU A 10 1.50 7.34 0.44
N ALA A 11 2.39 6.35 0.35
CA ALA A 11 2.38 5.36 -0.73
C ALA A 11 1.09 4.52 -0.73
N ILE A 12 0.67 3.99 0.44
CA ILE A 12 -0.57 3.23 0.59
C ILE A 12 -1.77 4.10 0.21
N SER A 13 -1.81 5.33 0.69
CA SER A 13 -2.91 6.25 0.38
C SER A 13 -2.97 6.61 -1.09
N SER A 14 -1.83 6.76 -1.76
CA SER A 14 -1.77 7.02 -3.21
C SER A 14 -2.25 5.80 -4.00
N ALA A 15 -1.83 4.60 -3.62
CA ALA A 15 -2.27 3.36 -4.26
C ALA A 15 -3.79 3.15 -4.10
N VAL A 16 -4.34 3.38 -2.90
CA VAL A 16 -5.80 3.25 -2.66
C VAL A 16 -6.58 4.31 -3.45
N SER A 17 -6.10 5.55 -3.46
CA SER A 17 -6.82 6.66 -4.05
C SER A 17 -6.74 6.68 -5.59
N HIS A 18 -5.56 6.39 -6.14
CA HIS A 18 -5.33 6.47 -7.58
C HIS A 18 -5.57 5.12 -8.27
N ASP A 19 -5.01 4.03 -7.75
CA ASP A 19 -5.11 2.72 -8.43
C ASP A 19 -6.47 2.07 -8.20
N LEU A 20 -7.00 2.20 -6.98
CA LEU A 20 -8.26 1.56 -6.58
C LEU A 20 -9.49 2.42 -6.92
N ILE A 21 -9.51 3.69 -6.51
CA ILE A 21 -10.69 4.54 -6.72
C ILE A 21 -10.74 5.08 -8.15
N LYS A 22 -9.67 5.72 -8.65
CA LYS A 22 -9.63 6.21 -10.04
C LYS A 22 -9.47 5.08 -11.06
N GLY A 23 -8.66 4.06 -10.76
CA GLY A 23 -8.38 2.97 -11.69
C GLY A 23 -9.47 1.88 -11.77
N ALA A 24 -10.09 1.50 -10.65
CA ALA A 24 -10.99 0.33 -10.61
C ALA A 24 -12.47 0.64 -10.31
N ILE A 25 -12.79 1.68 -9.53
CA ILE A 25 -14.17 1.89 -9.02
C ILE A 25 -14.90 3.04 -9.73
N ASN A 26 -14.29 4.23 -9.82
CA ASN A 26 -14.94 5.39 -10.42
C ASN A 26 -13.91 6.35 -11.06
N PRO A 27 -13.61 6.19 -12.36
CA PRO A 27 -12.60 6.99 -13.07
C PRO A 27 -12.95 8.48 -13.23
N ASN A 28 -14.19 8.89 -12.93
CA ASN A 28 -14.65 10.29 -13.02
C ASN A 28 -14.68 11.04 -11.68
N ILE A 29 -13.99 10.54 -10.64
CA ILE A 29 -13.98 11.20 -9.34
C ILE A 29 -13.16 12.51 -9.36
N SER A 30 -13.70 13.60 -8.80
CA SER A 30 -13.00 14.89 -8.67
C SER A 30 -11.83 14.77 -7.69
N GLU A 31 -10.71 15.47 -7.96
CA GLU A 31 -9.50 15.47 -7.12
C GLU A 31 -9.78 15.80 -5.64
N LYS A 32 -10.78 16.63 -5.34
CA LYS A 32 -11.20 16.91 -3.95
C LYS A 32 -11.74 15.68 -3.23
N ASN A 33 -12.56 14.89 -3.92
CA ASN A 33 -13.15 13.68 -3.37
C ASN A 33 -12.13 12.54 -3.30
N GLU A 34 -11.20 12.52 -4.25
CA GLU A 34 -10.04 11.65 -4.21
C GLU A 34 -9.18 11.91 -2.97
N LEU A 35 -8.82 13.18 -2.71
CA LEU A 35 -8.05 13.56 -1.52
C LEU A 35 -8.80 13.26 -0.21
N LEU A 36 -10.13 13.39 -0.19
CA LEU A 36 -10.95 13.01 0.96
C LEU A 36 -10.94 11.50 1.19
N ALA A 37 -11.06 10.70 0.14
CA ALA A 37 -11.00 9.25 0.23
C ALA A 37 -9.60 8.76 0.63
N ALA A 38 -8.55 9.37 0.09
CA ALA A 38 -7.16 9.18 0.50
C ALA A 38 -7.00 9.40 2.02
N ARG A 39 -7.44 10.55 2.53
CA ARG A 39 -7.37 10.89 3.96
C ARG A 39 -8.21 9.97 4.85
N ALA A 40 -9.39 9.57 4.39
CA ALA A 40 -10.24 8.61 5.10
C ALA A 40 -9.55 7.24 5.19
N SER A 41 -8.98 6.76 4.09
CA SER A 41 -8.24 5.49 4.07
C SER A 41 -6.99 5.52 4.96
N MET A 42 -6.23 6.62 4.95
CA MET A 42 -5.11 6.83 5.88
C MET A 42 -5.58 6.76 7.34
N SER A 43 -6.69 7.44 7.68
CA SER A 43 -7.19 7.49 9.05
C SER A 43 -7.59 6.10 9.55
N VAL A 44 -8.31 5.33 8.73
CA VAL A 44 -8.70 3.95 9.05
C VAL A 44 -7.45 3.06 9.20
N ALA A 45 -6.48 3.18 8.30
CA ALA A 45 -5.24 2.40 8.36
C ALA A 45 -4.45 2.68 9.65
N ILE A 46 -4.36 3.95 10.08
CA ILE A 46 -3.68 4.32 11.33
C ILE A 46 -4.41 3.72 12.53
N ILE A 47 -5.74 3.81 12.61
CA ILE A 47 -6.51 3.26 13.73
C ILE A 47 -6.30 1.75 13.84
N VAL A 48 -6.39 1.02 12.73
CA VAL A 48 -6.18 -0.44 12.69
C VAL A 48 -4.73 -0.79 13.06
N ALA A 49 -3.75 -0.06 12.55
CA ALA A 49 -2.33 -0.28 12.86
C ALA A 49 -2.00 0.01 14.33
N THR A 50 -2.55 1.08 14.91
CA THR A 50 -2.40 1.40 16.34
C THR A 50 -3.07 0.35 17.21
N TYR A 51 -4.26 -0.13 16.82
CA TYR A 51 -4.97 -1.17 17.57
C TYR A 51 -4.22 -2.51 17.56
N LEU A 52 -3.81 -2.98 16.37
CA LEU A 52 -3.09 -4.26 16.21
C LEU A 52 -1.65 -4.20 16.76
N GLY A 53 -1.03 -3.02 16.78
CA GLY A 53 0.33 -2.83 17.28
C GLY A 53 0.45 -2.72 18.81
N ALA A 54 -0.64 -2.37 19.51
CA ALA A 54 -0.59 -2.08 20.94
C ALA A 54 -0.37 -3.32 21.83
N ASN A 55 -0.80 -4.53 21.43
CA ASN A 55 -0.60 -5.76 22.22
C ASN A 55 -0.77 -7.04 21.37
N PRO A 56 0.21 -7.97 21.30
CA PRO A 56 1.61 -7.93 21.75
C PRO A 56 2.55 -7.35 20.66
N PRO A 57 3.51 -6.46 21.02
CA PRO A 57 4.30 -5.68 20.05
C PRO A 57 5.21 -6.53 19.14
N GLY A 58 5.61 -7.73 19.58
CA GLY A 58 6.41 -8.66 18.77
C GLY A 58 5.63 -9.30 17.62
N PHE A 59 4.30 -9.42 17.74
CA PHE A 59 3.45 -10.01 16.72
C PHE A 59 3.33 -9.09 15.50
N ALA A 60 3.17 -7.78 15.72
CA ALA A 60 3.08 -6.78 14.66
C ALA A 60 4.31 -6.80 13.73
N ALA A 61 5.52 -6.88 14.29
CA ALA A 61 6.74 -6.95 13.49
C ALA A 61 6.83 -8.23 12.64
N GLN A 62 6.39 -9.37 13.19
CA GLN A 62 6.40 -10.66 12.49
C GLN A 62 5.38 -10.69 11.34
N VAL A 63 4.15 -10.22 11.56
CA VAL A 63 3.14 -10.19 10.48
C VAL A 63 3.51 -9.20 9.37
N VAL A 64 4.11 -8.06 9.72
CA VAL A 64 4.62 -7.10 8.73
C VAL A 64 5.76 -7.72 7.92
N ALA A 65 6.73 -8.35 8.57
CA ALA A 65 7.84 -9.03 7.89
C ALA A 65 7.34 -10.13 6.95
N LEU A 66 6.35 -10.93 7.37
CA LEU A 66 5.74 -11.97 6.53
C LEU A 66 5.01 -11.37 5.32
N ALA A 67 4.19 -10.33 5.53
CA ALA A 67 3.45 -9.66 4.46
C ALA A 67 4.39 -9.06 3.41
N PHE A 68 5.43 -8.34 3.84
CA PHE A 68 6.45 -7.82 2.92
C PHE A 68 7.23 -8.93 2.21
N GLY A 69 7.52 -10.04 2.90
CA GLY A 69 8.19 -11.20 2.31
C GLY A 69 7.39 -11.84 1.16
N ILE A 70 6.10 -12.08 1.37
CA ILE A 70 5.20 -12.66 0.35
C ILE A 70 4.99 -11.67 -0.81
N ALA A 71 4.80 -10.39 -0.51
CA ALA A 71 4.67 -9.35 -1.52
C ALA A 71 5.96 -9.22 -2.37
N ALA A 72 7.13 -9.18 -1.74
CA ALA A 72 8.42 -9.12 -2.43
C ALA A 72 8.65 -10.37 -3.27
N ALA A 73 8.34 -11.57 -2.76
CA ALA A 73 8.49 -12.82 -3.51
C ALA A 73 7.61 -12.86 -4.78
N SER A 74 6.48 -12.14 -4.79
CA SER A 74 5.58 -12.10 -5.96
C SER A 74 5.92 -10.96 -6.92
N LEU A 75 6.19 -9.76 -6.40
CA LEU A 75 6.45 -8.56 -7.20
C LEU A 75 7.87 -8.55 -7.78
N PHE A 76 8.87 -9.04 -7.05
CA PHE A 76 10.26 -8.98 -7.50
C PHE A 76 10.52 -9.81 -8.76
N PRO A 77 10.08 -11.07 -8.87
CA PRO A 77 10.22 -11.84 -10.11
C PRO A 77 9.43 -11.21 -11.27
N ALA A 78 8.23 -10.69 -11.02
CA ALA A 78 7.43 -10.03 -12.04
C ALA A 78 8.13 -8.78 -12.59
N LEU A 79 8.71 -7.95 -11.72
CA LEU A 79 9.48 -6.78 -12.11
C LEU A 79 10.77 -7.16 -12.85
N MET A 80 11.51 -8.17 -12.38
CA MET A 80 12.70 -8.66 -13.07
C MET A 80 12.38 -9.19 -14.47
N MET A 81 11.32 -9.97 -14.61
CA MET A 81 10.87 -10.44 -15.91
C MET A 81 10.36 -9.29 -16.79
N GLY A 82 9.65 -8.30 -16.24
CA GLY A 82 9.20 -7.13 -16.99
C GLY A 82 10.36 -6.28 -17.55
N ILE A 83 11.43 -6.11 -16.77
CA ILE A 83 12.59 -5.31 -17.20
C ILE A 83 13.51 -6.10 -18.16
N PHE A 84 13.81 -7.36 -17.85
CA PHE A 84 14.86 -8.12 -18.55
C PHE A 84 14.34 -9.13 -19.58
N SER A 85 13.06 -9.50 -19.54
CA SER A 85 12.46 -10.44 -20.51
C SER A 85 11.59 -9.72 -21.52
N LYS A 86 12.05 -9.66 -22.77
CA LYS A 86 11.28 -9.15 -23.91
C LYS A 86 10.00 -9.94 -24.21
N ARG A 87 9.79 -11.12 -23.60
CA ARG A 87 8.54 -11.89 -23.73
C ARG A 87 7.45 -11.45 -22.75
N VAL A 88 7.83 -10.84 -21.64
CA VAL A 88 6.90 -10.43 -20.55
C VAL A 88 6.62 -8.94 -20.62
N ASN A 89 7.53 -8.16 -21.20
CA ASN A 89 7.27 -6.79 -21.62
C ASN A 89 6.38 -6.83 -22.88
N ASN A 90 5.10 -6.49 -22.72
CA ASN A 90 4.09 -6.48 -23.78
C ASN A 90 4.51 -5.56 -24.95
#